data_AF-A0A956QHX0-F1
#
_entry.id   AF-A0A956QHX0-F1
#
_cell.length_a   1.000
_cell.length_b   1.000
_cell.length_c   1.000
_cell.angle_alpha   90.00
_cell.angle_beta   90.00
_cell.angle_gamma   90.00
#
_symmetry.space_group_name_H-M   'P 1'
#
loop_
_entity.id
_entity.type
_entity.pdbx_description
1 polymer ?
#
loop_
_entity_poly.entity_id
_entity_poly.type
_entity_poly.pdbx_seq_one_letter_code
_entity_poly.pdbx_strand_id
1 'polypeptide(L)' 'MDLKKEIEFFDRFEEEHADYDVLGERAYARLLGFFARLIASRPGQKCIDLGCGSGAFTRRLAVFGLDLTGMD' A
#
# COMPACT_ATOMS: atom_id res chain seq x y z
N MET A 1 18.52 14.84 -3.41
CA MET A 1 17.98 13.47 -3.51
C MET A 1 18.74 12.79 -4.63
N ASP A 2 19.35 11.64 -4.39
CA ASP A 2 20.12 10.91 -5.40
C ASP A 2 19.25 9.76 -5.90
N LEU A 3 18.63 9.96 -7.06
CA LEU A 3 17.63 9.04 -7.63
C LEU A 3 18.20 7.62 -7.81
N LYS A 4 19.50 7.49 -8.12
CA LYS A 4 20.14 6.19 -8.26
C LYS A 4 20.22 5.43 -6.94
N LYS A 5 20.55 6.14 -5.84
CA LYS A 5 20.61 5.52 -4.51
C LYS A 5 19.25 5.06 -4.03
N GLU A 6 18.19 5.77 -4.44
CA GLU A 6 16.82 5.41 -4.09
C GLU A 6 16.37 4.16 -4.86
N ILE A 7 16.64 4.09 -6.16
CA ILE A 7 16.41 2.88 -6.98
C ILE A 7 17.18 1.68 -6.40
N GLU A 8 18.48 1.81 -6.17
CA GLU A 8 19.33 0.75 -5.61
C GLU A 8 18.94 0.32 -4.18
N PHE A 9 18.22 1.17 -3.46
CA PHE A 9 17.67 0.83 -2.14
C PHE A 9 16.43 -0.05 -2.30
N PHE A 10 15.49 0.35 -3.16
CA PHE A 10 14.25 -0.40 -3.37
C PHE A 10 14.48 -1.74 -4.07
N ASP A 11 15.34 -1.79 -5.09
CA ASP A 11 15.68 -3.03 -5.80
C ASP A 11 16.22 -4.10 -4.82
N ARG A 12 17.15 -3.69 -3.95
CA ARG A 12 17.74 -4.57 -2.94
C ARG A 12 16.74 -4.99 -1.87
N PHE A 13 15.87 -4.06 -1.47
CA PHE A 13 14.83 -4.34 -0.49
C PHE A 13 13.86 -5.41 -1.02
N GLU A 14 13.49 -5.33 -2.30
CA GLU A 14 12.66 -6.34 -2.96
C GLU A 14 13.36 -7.70 -3.05
N GLU A 15 14.65 -7.74 -3.42
CA GLU A 15 15.44 -8.98 -3.45
C GLU A 15 15.56 -9.66 -2.07
N GLU A 16 15.74 -8.88 -1.00
CA GLU A 16 15.94 -9.42 0.36
C GLU A 16 14.64 -9.83 1.05
N HIS A 17 13.53 -9.18 0.71
CA HIS A 17 12.27 -9.32 1.43
C HIS A 17 11.14 -9.95 0.62
N ALA A 18 11.24 -10.02 -0.71
CA ALA A 18 10.26 -10.53 -1.67
C ALA A 18 8.84 -9.95 -1.52
N ASP A 19 8.13 -10.33 -0.45
CA ASP A 19 6.77 -9.92 -0.08
C ASP A 19 6.70 -9.28 1.32
N TYR A 20 7.84 -9.12 2.01
CA TYR A 20 7.85 -8.61 3.37
C TYR A 20 7.55 -7.12 3.39
N ASP A 21 6.37 -6.79 3.91
CA ASP A 21 5.91 -5.43 4.05
C ASP A 21 6.82 -4.61 4.97
N VAL A 22 7.15 -3.40 4.51
CA VAL A 22 7.88 -2.38 5.29
C VAL A 22 7.17 -2.08 6.62
N LEU A 23 5.84 -2.25 6.65
CA LEU A 23 5.00 -2.00 7.82
C LEU A 23 4.54 -3.30 8.48
N GLY A 24 4.63 -3.35 9.80
CA GLY A 24 4.00 -4.42 10.57
C GLY A 24 2.47 -4.31 10.60
N GLU A 25 1.78 -5.42 10.88
CA GLU A 25 0.30 -5.50 10.91
C GLU A 25 -0.38 -4.40 11.73
N ARG A 26 0.21 -3.99 12.86
CA ARG A 26 -0.34 -2.92 13.70
C ARG A 26 -0.35 -1.56 13.00
N ALA A 27 0.64 -1.29 12.15
CA ALA A 27 0.69 -0.06 11.37
C ALA A 27 -0.38 -0.07 10.27
N TYR A 28 -0.56 -1.19 9.57
CA TYR A 28 -1.65 -1.35 8.59
C TYR A 28 -3.03 -1.21 9.23
N ALA A 29 -3.28 -1.84 10.38
CA ALA A 29 -4.54 -1.69 11.10
C ALA A 29 -4.85 -0.22 11.43
N ARG A 30 -3.82 0.56 11.80
CA ARG A 30 -3.96 2.00 12.04
C ARG A 30 -4.29 2.77 10.76
N LEU A 31 -3.64 2.47 9.64
CA LEU A 31 -3.92 3.10 8.35
C LEU A 31 -5.35 2.82 7.87
N LEU A 32 -5.80 1.56 7.95
CA LEU A 32 -7.18 1.18 7.62
C LEU A 32 -8.19 1.92 8.51
N GLY A 33 -7.91 2.08 9.80
CA GLY A 33 -8.75 2.85 10.70
C GLY A 33 -8.87 4.33 10.31
N PHE A 34 -7.77 4.96 9.88
CA PHE A 34 -7.81 6.32 9.35
C PHE A 34 -8.56 6.40 8.03
N PHE A 35 -8.31 5.48 7.11
CA PHE A 35 -9.01 5.42 5.83
C PHE A 35 -10.52 5.34 6.02
N ALA A 36 -11.00 4.42 6.87
CA ALA A 36 -12.41 4.25 7.18
C ALA A 36 -13.04 5.54 7.73
N ARG A 37 -12.33 6.26 8.61
CA ARG A 37 -12.81 7.50 9.24
C ARG A 37 -12.87 8.68 8.28
N LEU A 38 -11.88 8.80 7.38
CA LEU A 38 -11.68 10.01 6.57
C LEU A 38 -12.36 9.93 5.20
N ILE A 39 -12.37 8.76 4.58
CA ILE A 39 -12.81 8.61 3.18
C ILE A 39 -14.30 8.27 3.08
N ALA A 40 -14.87 7.64 4.11
CA ALA A 40 -16.29 7.23 4.16
C ALA A 40 -16.76 6.57 2.84
N SER A 41 -15.95 5.65 2.33
CA SER A 41 -16.15 5.03 1.02
C SER A 41 -17.37 4.12 0.98
N ARG A 42 -17.90 3.91 -0.23
CA ARG A 42 -19.00 3.01 -0.54
C ARG A 42 -18.48 1.79 -1.31
N PRO A 43 -19.10 0.61 -1.14
CA PRO A 43 -18.76 -0.55 -1.95
C PRO A 43 -18.88 -0.26 -3.46
N GLY A 44 -17.96 -0.80 -4.24
CA GLY A 44 -17.85 -0.62 -5.69
C GLY A 44 -17.25 0.72 -6.13
N GLN A 45 -16.87 1.61 -5.21
CA GLN A 45 -16.12 2.82 -5.58
C GLN A 45 -14.71 2.46 -6.03
N LYS A 46 -14.23 3.16 -7.05
CA LYS A 46 -12.86 3.03 -7.56
C LYS A 46 -11.88 3.69 -6.60
N CYS A 47 -10.80 2.99 -6.30
CA CYS A 47 -9.71 3.46 -5.47
C CYS A 47 -8.38 3.10 -6.14
N ILE A 48 -7.53 4.12 -6.31
CA ILE A 48 -6.16 3.96 -6.79
C ILE A 48 -5.20 4.20 -5.62
N ASP A 49 -4.31 3.24 -5.39
CA ASP A 49 -3.23 3.29 -4.40
C ASP A 49 -1.94 3.67 -5.14
N LEU A 50 -1.44 4.88 -4.89
CA LEU A 50 -0.29 5.46 -5.58
C LEU A 50 0.97 5.28 -4.73
N GLY A 51 2.03 4.74 -5.32
CA GLY A 51 3.21 4.31 -4.57
C GLY A 51 2.92 3.02 -3.80
N CYS A 52 2.29 2.04 -4.46
CA CYS A 52 1.72 0.88 -3.77
C CYS A 52 2.76 -0.14 -3.30
N GLY A 53 4.01 -0.04 -3.73
CA GLY A 53 5.05 -1.03 -3.46
C GLY A 53 4.61 -2.41 -3.94
N SER A 54 4.77 -3.40 -3.06
CA SER A 54 4.29 -4.77 -3.21
C SER A 54 2.76 -4.91 -3.36
N GLY A 55 1.99 -3.82 -3.27
CA GLY A 55 0.52 -3.81 -3.32
C GLY A 55 -0.15 -4.20 -2.01
N ALA A 56 0.61 -4.25 -0.92
CA ALA A 56 0.14 -4.74 0.36
C ALA A 56 -0.92 -3.89 1.05
N PHE A 57 -0.81 -2.57 0.96
CA PHE A 57 -1.86 -1.70 1.45
C PHE A 57 -3.10 -1.82 0.55
N THR A 58 -2.89 -1.82 -0.77
CA THR A 58 -3.93 -2.04 -1.78
C THR A 58 -4.77 -3.28 -1.48
N ARG A 59 -4.14 -4.45 -1.23
CA ARG A 59 -4.85 -5.70 -0.90
C ARG A 59 -5.67 -5.58 0.39
N ARG A 60 -5.14 -4.88 1.40
CA ARG A 60 -5.82 -4.68 2.69
C ARG A 60 -7.02 -3.72 2.59
N LEU A 61 -7.05 -2.82 1.61
CA LEU A 61 -8.22 -1.97 1.34
C LEU A 61 -9.44 -2.77 0.83
N ALA A 62 -9.27 -4.02 0.38
CA ALA A 62 -10.35 -4.86 -0.12
C ALA A 62 -11.49 -5.07 0.90
N VAL A 63 -11.20 -4.96 2.20
CA VAL A 63 -12.20 -5.04 3.28
C VAL A 63 -13.31 -3.98 3.18
N PHE A 64 -13.06 -2.89 2.46
CA PHE A 64 -14.04 -1.82 2.21
C PHE A 64 -14.92 -2.07 0.97
N GLY A 65 -14.71 -3.19 0.26
CA GLY A 65 -15.47 -3.56 -0.93
C GLY A 65 -15.22 -2.65 -2.13
N LEU A 66 -14.02 -2.10 -2.26
CA LEU A 66 -13.63 -1.15 -3.31
C LEU A 66 -13.20 -1.88 -4.59
N ASP A 67 -13.29 -1.18 -5.72
CA ASP A 67 -12.66 -1.55 -6.98
C ASP A 67 -11.24 -0.95 -6.99
N LEU A 68 -10.22 -1.80 -6.85
CA LEU A 68 -8.87 -1.40 -6.45
C LEU A 68 -7.88 -1.47 -7.62
N THR A 69 -7.03 -0.46 -7.73
CA THR A 69 -5.87 -0.45 -8.63
C THR A 69 -4.65 0.02 -7.86
N GLY A 70 -3.56 -0.74 -7.91
CA GLY A 70 -2.24 -0.30 -7.44
C GLY A 70 -1.43 0.29 -8.59
N MET A 71 -0.70 1.38 -8.34
CA MET A 71 0.22 1.99 -9.29
C MET A 71 1.50 2.42 -8.55
N ASP A 72 2.63 1.92 -9.01
CA ASP A 72 3.97 2.27 -8.54
C ASP A 72 4.93 2.37 -9.74
#